data_AF-A0A180H4B5-F1
#
_entry.id   AF-A0A180H4B5-F1
#
_cell.length_a   1.000
_cell.length_b   1.000
_cell.length_c   1.000
_cell.angle_alpha   90.00
_cell.angle_beta   90.00
_cell.angle_gamma   90.00
#
_symmetry.space_group_name_H-M   'P 1'
#
loop_
_entity.id
_entity.type
_entity.pdbx_description
1 polymer ?
#
loop_
_entity_poly.entity_id
_entity_poly.type
_entity_poly.pdbx_seq_one_letter_code
_entity_poly.pdbx_strand_id
1 'polypeptide(L)'
;MLPTPRPPDPIRSPDAPLADDSEMIEDPEVRLPPRPTTKPPASSLHILLTKVLGENATRDANGAVVLNADFVELLLELSANNERMMRRMEEIIDKLTAKVDAKVDPVIKRLAEVETLLKVGPKANAKNTLTPRTFTPN
;
A
#
# COMPACT_ATOMS: atom_id res chain seq x y z
N MET A 1 -11.13 24.12 36.52
CA MET A 1 -10.97 22.99 37.47
C MET A 1 -10.06 21.97 36.81
N LEU A 2 -8.81 21.89 37.26
CA LEU A 2 -7.79 20.98 36.72
C LEU A 2 -7.96 19.59 37.39
N PRO A 3 -7.87 18.45 36.69
CA PRO A 3 -7.96 17.15 37.35
C PRO A 3 -6.77 16.93 38.28
N THR A 4 -7.06 16.43 39.48
CA THR A 4 -6.08 16.08 40.52
C THR A 4 -5.11 14.99 40.03
N PRO A 5 -3.79 15.08 40.30
CA PRO A 5 -2.83 14.04 39.90
C PRO A 5 -3.13 12.70 40.56
N ARG A 6 -3.05 11.61 39.79
CA ARG A 6 -3.17 10.23 40.30
C ARG A 6 -1.93 9.90 41.15
N PRO A 7 -2.07 9.26 42.33
CA PRO A 7 -0.94 8.87 43.16
C PRO A 7 -0.02 7.86 42.44
N PRO A 8 1.29 7.87 42.74
CA PRO A 8 2.25 6.97 42.11
C PRO A 8 1.97 5.50 42.48
N ASP A 9 2.04 4.63 41.47
CA ASP A 9 1.81 3.19 41.64
C ASP A 9 2.96 2.55 42.45
N PRO A 10 2.69 1.70 43.47
CA PRO A 10 3.72 1.17 44.36
C PRO A 10 4.65 0.13 43.73
N ILE A 11 4.37 -0.32 42.50
CA ILE A 11 5.05 -1.45 41.85
C ILE A 11 6.24 -0.99 41.00
N ARG A 12 6.98 0.04 41.46
CA ARG A 12 8.25 0.44 40.84
C ARG A 12 9.37 0.23 41.87
N SER A 13 10.04 -0.91 41.78
CA SER A 13 11.25 -1.17 42.56
C SER A 13 12.34 -0.12 42.23
N PRO A 14 13.07 0.42 43.22
CA PRO A 14 13.94 1.59 43.01
C PRO A 14 15.31 1.31 42.39
N ASP A 15 15.68 0.05 42.14
CA ASP A 15 17.07 -0.34 41.85
C ASP A 15 17.22 -1.08 40.51
N ALA A 16 16.84 -0.43 39.41
CA ALA A 16 17.38 -0.77 38.10
C ALA A 16 18.35 0.36 37.69
N PRO A 17 19.67 0.11 37.61
CA PRO A 17 20.61 1.14 37.20
C PRO A 17 20.25 1.62 35.79
N LEU A 18 20.13 2.95 35.65
CA LEU A 18 20.03 3.63 34.37
C LEU A 18 21.30 3.27 33.59
N ALA A 19 21.19 2.31 32.68
CA ALA A 19 22.18 2.13 31.63
C ALA A 19 22.06 3.35 30.72
N ASP A 20 22.91 4.31 31.03
CA ASP A 20 23.40 5.32 30.10
C ASP A 20 24.03 4.59 28.93
N ASP A 21 23.27 4.42 27.83
CA ASP A 21 23.77 4.15 26.48
C ASP A 21 22.58 3.98 25.51
N SER A 22 22.08 5.10 25.01
CA SER A 22 21.54 5.17 23.64
C SER A 22 21.19 6.62 23.31
N GLU A 23 22.22 7.45 23.18
CA GLU A 23 22.20 8.47 22.12
C GLU A 23 22.31 7.75 20.77
N MET A 24 21.22 7.11 20.35
CA MET A 24 20.96 6.74 18.96
C MET A 24 19.81 7.64 18.53
N ILE A 25 20.18 8.88 18.20
CA ILE A 25 19.58 9.76 17.19
C ILE A 25 18.11 9.44 16.85
N GLU A 26 17.21 10.36 17.21
CA GLU A 26 15.84 10.43 16.69
C GLU A 26 15.83 9.93 15.24
N ASP A 27 15.10 8.82 15.00
CA ASP A 27 14.68 8.45 13.66
C ASP A 27 14.11 9.74 13.08
N PRO A 28 14.72 10.33 12.02
CA PRO A 28 14.19 11.57 11.49
C PRO A 28 12.79 11.20 11.08
N GLU A 29 11.78 11.69 11.82
CA GLU A 29 10.39 11.45 11.52
C GLU A 29 10.24 11.83 10.06
N VAL A 30 10.28 10.82 9.18
CA VAL A 30 10.07 11.01 7.76
C VAL A 30 8.61 11.38 7.74
N ARG A 31 8.34 12.68 7.84
CA ARG A 31 7.01 13.24 7.81
C ARG A 31 6.45 12.82 6.48
N LEU A 32 5.74 11.70 6.50
CA LEU A 32 5.07 11.18 5.34
C LEU A 32 4.22 12.34 4.83
N PRO A 33 4.26 12.61 3.52
CA PRO A 33 3.41 13.65 2.97
C PRO A 33 1.98 13.39 3.45
N PRO A 34 1.26 14.43 3.87
CA PRO A 34 -0.08 14.26 4.38
C PRO A 34 -0.89 13.40 3.42
N ARG A 35 -1.53 12.36 3.97
CA ARG A 35 -2.36 11.46 3.18
C ARG A 35 -3.33 12.31 2.35
N PRO A 36 -3.45 12.06 1.03
CA PRO A 36 -4.42 12.77 0.21
C PRO A 36 -5.80 12.70 0.87
N THR A 37 -6.52 13.82 0.82
CA THR A 37 -7.88 13.88 1.35
C THR A 37 -8.70 12.72 0.76
N THR A 38 -9.38 11.98 1.64
CA THR A 38 -10.35 10.96 1.21
C THR A 38 -11.65 11.59 0.75
N LYS A 39 -11.84 12.90 0.97
CA LYS A 39 -12.95 13.61 0.34
C LYS A 39 -12.68 13.65 -1.16
N PRO A 40 -13.56 13.05 -1.97
CA PRO A 40 -13.42 13.17 -3.41
C PRO A 40 -13.40 14.66 -3.77
N PRO A 41 -12.56 15.10 -4.72
CA PRO A 41 -12.69 16.44 -5.26
C PRO A 41 -14.15 16.60 -5.70
N ALA A 42 -14.75 17.73 -5.34
CA ALA A 42 -16.12 18.01 -5.74
C ALA A 42 -16.12 18.16 -7.28
N SER A 43 -16.38 17.05 -7.98
CA SER A 43 -16.48 17.05 -9.43
C SER A 43 -17.66 17.94 -9.82
N SER A 44 -17.61 18.55 -11.01
CA SER A 44 -18.71 19.40 -11.50
C SER A 44 -20.05 18.66 -11.42
N LEU A 45 -20.07 17.35 -11.74
CA LEU A 45 -21.22 16.48 -11.58
C LEU A 45 -21.68 16.36 -10.11
N HIS A 46 -20.76 16.12 -9.17
CA HIS A 46 -21.08 16.02 -7.75
C HIS A 46 -21.66 17.33 -7.19
N ILE A 47 -21.08 18.48 -7.57
CA ILE A 47 -21.59 19.80 -7.19
C ILE A 47 -23.00 20.00 -7.75
N LEU A 48 -23.21 19.64 -9.01
CA LEU A 48 -24.49 19.80 -9.69
C LEU A 48 -25.58 18.95 -9.04
N LEU A 49 -25.31 17.67 -8.79
CA LEU A 49 -26.20 16.76 -8.09
C LEU A 49 -26.51 17.24 -6.68
N THR A 50 -25.50 17.72 -5.94
CA THR A 50 -25.69 18.22 -4.57
C THR A 50 -26.58 19.47 -4.55
N LYS A 51 -26.42 20.37 -5.51
CA LYS A 51 -27.27 21.57 -5.61
C LYS A 51 -28.72 21.22 -5.89
N VAL A 52 -28.95 20.22 -6.74
CA VAL A 52 -30.28 19.95 -7.28
C VAL A 52 -31.04 18.87 -6.52
N LEU A 53 -30.35 17.96 -5.83
CA LEU A 53 -30.96 16.91 -5.00
C LEU A 53 -30.75 17.12 -3.50
N GLY A 54 -29.91 18.07 -3.10
CA GLY A 54 -29.54 18.31 -1.70
C GLY A 54 -30.66 18.90 -0.85
N GLU A 55 -30.29 19.31 0.36
CA GLU A 55 -31.21 19.87 1.36
C GLU A 55 -31.97 21.09 0.80
N ASN A 56 -31.29 21.92 0.01
CA ASN A 56 -31.83 23.15 -0.59
C ASN A 56 -32.58 22.93 -1.91
N ALA A 57 -32.82 21.69 -2.34
CA ALA A 57 -33.51 21.40 -3.58
C ALA A 57 -34.97 21.89 -3.54
N THR A 58 -35.41 22.53 -4.62
CA THR A 58 -36.81 22.90 -4.81
C THR A 58 -37.64 21.64 -5.00
N ARG A 59 -38.61 21.42 -4.11
CA ARG A 59 -39.51 20.26 -4.12
C ARG A 59 -40.95 20.72 -4.29
N ASP A 60 -41.74 19.93 -5.00
CA ASP A 60 -43.16 20.16 -5.16
C ASP A 60 -43.94 19.77 -3.88
N ALA A 61 -45.28 19.90 -3.92
CA ALA A 61 -46.15 19.56 -2.80
C ALA A 61 -46.09 18.07 -2.39
N ASN A 62 -45.59 17.20 -3.28
CA ASN A 62 -45.41 15.77 -3.04
C ASN A 62 -43.97 15.44 -2.59
N GLY A 63 -43.11 16.45 -2.47
CA GLY A 63 -41.70 16.28 -2.14
C GLY A 63 -40.82 15.89 -3.34
N ALA A 64 -41.35 15.88 -4.56
CA ALA A 64 -40.61 15.53 -5.76
C ALA A 64 -39.74 16.70 -6.23
N VAL A 65 -38.52 16.41 -6.69
CA VAL A 65 -37.63 17.40 -7.30
C VAL A 65 -38.01 17.56 -8.77
N VAL A 66 -38.34 18.79 -9.17
CA VAL A 66 -38.66 19.10 -10.57
C VAL A 66 -37.38 19.54 -11.30
N LEU A 67 -37.02 18.80 -12.35
CA LEU A 67 -35.82 19.05 -13.16
C LEU A 67 -36.17 19.58 -14.54
N ASN A 68 -35.42 20.57 -15.02
CA ASN A 68 -35.48 21.01 -16.41
C ASN A 68 -34.87 19.91 -17.33
N ALA A 69 -35.45 19.68 -18.51
CA ALA A 69 -34.93 18.75 -19.51
C ALA A 69 -33.47 19.02 -19.88
N ASP A 70 -33.08 20.28 -20.09
CA ASP A 70 -31.69 20.67 -20.43
C ASP A 70 -30.72 20.28 -19.31
N PHE A 71 -31.19 20.35 -18.06
CA PHE A 71 -30.41 19.94 -16.90
C PHE A 71 -30.22 18.41 -16.88
N VAL A 72 -31.26 17.66 -17.23
CA VAL A 72 -31.19 16.19 -17.32
C VAL A 72 -30.21 15.79 -18.42
N GLU A 73 -30.23 16.45 -19.58
CA GLU A 73 -29.29 16.19 -20.67
C GLU A 73 -27.83 16.42 -20.24
N LEU A 74 -27.53 17.58 -19.64
CA LEU A 74 -26.19 17.87 -19.11
C LEU A 74 -25.73 16.84 -18.07
N LEU A 75 -26.65 16.36 -17.22
CA LEU A 75 -26.35 15.35 -16.22
C LEU A 75 -25.94 14.02 -16.86
N LEU A 76 -26.64 13.60 -17.91
CA LEU A 76 -26.33 12.39 -18.67
C LEU A 76 -24.99 12.52 -19.40
N GLU A 77 -24.69 13.66 -20.01
CA GLU A 77 -23.41 13.90 -20.67
C GLU A 77 -22.22 13.82 -19.70
N LEU A 78 -22.34 14.49 -18.54
CA LEU A 78 -21.32 14.47 -17.49
C LEU A 78 -21.14 13.05 -16.91
N SER A 79 -22.25 12.31 -16.74
CA SER A 79 -22.22 10.91 -16.30
C SER A 79 -21.48 10.02 -17.30
N ALA A 80 -21.84 10.09 -18.58
CA ALA A 80 -21.20 9.34 -19.65
C ALA A 80 -19.71 9.69 -19.79
N ASN A 81 -19.34 10.94 -19.53
CA ASN A 81 -17.94 11.35 -19.49
C ASN A 81 -17.17 10.67 -18.35
N ASN A 82 -17.74 10.63 -17.14
CA ASN A 82 -17.12 9.95 -16.01
C ASN A 82 -16.99 8.45 -16.24
N GLU A 83 -17.98 7.83 -16.88
CA GLU A 83 -17.92 6.42 -17.27
C GLU A 83 -16.75 6.14 -18.23
N ARG A 84 -16.59 6.97 -19.27
CA ARG A 84 -15.44 6.87 -20.18
C ARG A 84 -14.11 7.06 -19.44
N MET A 85 -14.06 7.96 -18.47
CA MET A 85 -12.86 8.19 -17.65
C MET A 85 -12.53 6.97 -16.79
N MET A 86 -13.52 6.36 -16.11
CA MET A 86 -13.30 5.15 -15.32
C MET A 86 -12.78 4.00 -16.19
N ARG A 87 -13.40 3.75 -17.36
CA ARG A 87 -12.94 2.72 -18.29
C ARG A 87 -11.48 2.92 -18.74
N ARG A 88 -11.07 4.17 -19.00
CA ARG A 88 -9.67 4.49 -19.33
C ARG A 88 -8.73 4.24 -18.15
N MET A 89 -9.16 4.52 -16.92
CA MET A 89 -8.36 4.23 -15.73
C MET A 89 -8.19 2.72 -15.52
N GLU A 90 -9.27 1.94 -15.70
CA GLU A 90 -9.23 0.48 -15.66
C GLU A 90 -8.23 -0.07 -16.71
N GLU A 91 -8.31 0.41 -17.95
CA GLU A 91 -7.38 0.00 -19.02
C GLU A 91 -5.91 0.31 -18.68
N ILE A 92 -5.65 1.48 -18.07
CA ILE A 92 -4.30 1.87 -17.63
C ILE A 92 -3.82 0.96 -16.50
N ILE A 93 -4.69 0.62 -15.54
CA ILE A 93 -4.37 -0.27 -14.43
C ILE A 93 -4.06 -1.68 -14.96
N ASP A 94 -4.87 -2.21 -15.87
CA ASP A 94 -4.65 -3.53 -16.47
C ASP A 94 -3.32 -3.58 -17.22
N LYS A 95 -3.03 -2.54 -18.01
CA LYS A 95 -1.76 -2.42 -18.73
C LYS A 95 -0.56 -2.32 -17.79
N LEU A 96 -0.71 -1.59 -16.67
CA LEU A 96 0.34 -1.47 -15.67
C LEU A 96 0.59 -2.80 -14.97
N THR A 97 -0.47 -3.48 -14.55
CA THR A 97 -0.42 -4.81 -13.93
C THR A 97 0.29 -5.80 -14.85
N ALA A 98 -0.13 -5.91 -16.11
CA ALA A 98 0.52 -6.81 -17.08
C ALA A 98 2.02 -6.50 -17.28
N LYS A 99 2.40 -5.22 -17.25
CA LYS A 99 3.80 -4.80 -17.36
C LYS A 99 4.62 -5.15 -16.11
N VAL A 100 4.02 -5.05 -14.93
CA VAL A 100 4.64 -5.44 -13.67
C VAL A 100 4.84 -6.95 -13.65
N ASP A 101 3.81 -7.72 -13.96
CA ASP A 101 3.87 -9.19 -14.00
C ASP A 101 4.96 -9.67 -14.97
N ALA A 102 4.98 -9.12 -16.19
CA ALA A 102 6.01 -9.44 -17.18
C ALA A 102 7.46 -9.17 -16.72
N LYS A 103 7.65 -8.25 -15.76
CA LYS A 103 8.97 -7.95 -15.17
C LYS A 103 9.27 -8.75 -13.91
N VAL A 104 8.25 -9.03 -13.11
CA VAL A 104 8.39 -9.69 -11.81
C VAL A 104 8.46 -11.20 -11.99
N ASP A 105 7.68 -11.80 -12.89
CA ASP A 105 7.68 -13.25 -13.13
C ASP A 105 9.07 -13.80 -13.47
N PRO A 106 9.88 -13.18 -14.36
CA PRO A 106 11.23 -13.67 -14.62
C PRO A 106 12.15 -13.55 -13.41
N VAL A 107 11.96 -12.53 -12.56
CA VAL A 107 12.76 -12.33 -11.34
C VAL A 107 12.42 -13.41 -10.32
N ILE A 108 11.13 -13.67 -10.09
CA ILE A 108 10.67 -14.75 -9.21
C ILE A 108 11.22 -16.09 -9.69
N LYS A 109 11.16 -16.36 -11.00
CA LYS A 109 11.71 -17.60 -11.57
C LYS A 109 13.21 -17.75 -11.32
N ARG A 110 14.00 -16.71 -11.60
CA ARG A 110 15.46 -16.73 -11.36
C ARG A 110 15.79 -16.88 -9.87
N LEU A 111 15.02 -16.23 -9.00
CA LEU A 111 15.20 -16.36 -7.56
C LEU A 111 14.94 -17.79 -7.08
N ALA A 112 13.89 -18.45 -7.60
CA ALA A 112 13.62 -19.84 -7.32
C ALA A 112 14.75 -20.76 -7.82
N GLU A 113 15.29 -20.53 -9.03
CA GLU A 113 16.44 -21.28 -9.55
C GLU A 113 17.66 -21.13 -8.62
N VAL A 114 17.97 -19.92 -8.16
CA VAL A 114 19.06 -19.68 -7.19
C VAL A 114 18.80 -20.41 -5.87
N GLU A 115 17.58 -20.37 -5.33
CA GLU A 115 17.22 -21.09 -4.10
C GLU A 115 17.47 -22.61 -4.24
N THR A 116 17.11 -23.20 -5.40
CA THR A 116 17.35 -24.62 -5.64
C THR A 116 18.84 -24.96 -5.70
N LEU A 117 19.67 -24.11 -6.32
CA LEU A 117 21.12 -24.31 -6.39
C LEU A 117 21.76 -24.25 -4.99
N LEU A 118 21.31 -23.32 -4.15
CA LEU A 118 21.78 -23.20 -2.76
C LEU A 118 21.36 -24.39 -1.90
N LYS A 119 20.15 -24.93 -2.11
CA LYS A 119 19.68 -26.16 -1.44
C LYS A 119 20.47 -27.42 -1.83
N VAL A 120 20.94 -27.50 -3.08
CA VAL A 120 21.66 -28.70 -3.57
C VAL A 120 23.11 -28.75 -3.09
N GLY A 121 23.67 -27.64 -2.58
CA GLY A 121 25.06 -27.55 -2.11
C GLY A 121 26.10 -27.77 -3.23
N PRO A 122 27.38 -27.45 -3.01
CA PRO A 122 28.43 -27.84 -3.94
C PRO A 122 28.42 -29.37 -4.02
N LYS A 123 28.13 -29.93 -5.21
CA LYS A 123 28.37 -31.35 -5.46
C LYS A 123 29.83 -31.61 -5.09
N ALA A 124 30.05 -32.30 -3.97
CA ALA A 124 31.34 -32.83 -3.62
C ALA A 124 31.76 -33.75 -4.76
N ASN A 125 32.58 -33.23 -5.69
CA ASN A 125 33.28 -34.06 -6.65
C ASN A 125 34.45 -34.72 -5.89
N ALA A 126 34.09 -35.52 -4.88
CA ALA A 126 34.99 -36.39 -4.17
C ALA A 126 35.20 -37.63 -5.03
N LYS A 127 36.09 -37.52 -6.01
CA LYS A 127 36.92 -38.66 -6.39
C LYS A 127 38.34 -38.31 -6.04
N ASN A 128 38.64 -38.52 -4.76
CA ASN A 128 39.97 -38.75 -4.26
C ASN A 128 40.59 -39.90 -5.08
N THR A 129 41.42 -39.59 -6.07
CA THR A 129 42.44 -40.53 -6.55
C THR A 129 43.67 -40.37 -5.67
N LEU A 130 43.57 -40.86 -4.42
CA LEU A 130 44.74 -41.14 -3.60
C LEU A 130 45.18 -42.57 -3.95
N THR A 131 46.10 -42.70 -4.90
CA THR A 131 46.78 -43.97 -5.18
C THR A 131 47.65 -44.35 -3.96
N PRO A 132 47.50 -45.56 -3.39
CA PRO A 132 48.33 -45.97 -2.26
C PRO A 132 49.77 -46.22 -2.73
N ARG A 133 50.73 -45.54 -2.09
CA ARG A 133 52.17 -45.84 -2.19
C ARG A 133 52.43 -47.23 -1.60
N THR A 134 52.87 -48.16 -2.44
CA THR A 134 53.50 -49.41 -2.00
C THR A 134 54.89 -49.12 -1.45
N PHE A 135 55.08 -49.33 -0.15
CA PHE A 135 56.36 -49.40 0.52
C PHE A 135 56.95 -50.81 0.34
N THR A 136 58.21 -50.91 -0.09
CA THR A 136 59.03 -52.13 0.01
C THR A 136 60.15 -51.89 1.02
N PRO A 137 60.31 -52.70 2.07
CA PRO A 137 61.49 -52.65 2.93
C PRO A 137 62.65 -53.46 2.31
N ASN A 138 63.87 -53.06 2.69
CA ASN A 138 65.18 -53.56 2.25
C ASN A 138 65.37 -55.07 2.34
#